data_AF-A0A0Q9Y831-F1
#
_entry.id   AF-A0A0Q9Y831-F1
#
_cell.length_a   1.000
_cell.length_b   1.000
_cell.length_c   1.000
_cell.angle_alpha   90.00
_cell.angle_beta   90.00
_cell.angle_gamma   90.00
#
_symmetry.space_group_name_H-M   'P 1'
#
loop_
_entity.id
_entity.type
_entity.pdbx_description
1 polymer ?
#
loop_
_entity_poly.entity_id
_entity_poly.type
_entity_poly.pdbx_seq_one_letter_code
_entity_poly.pdbx_strand_id
1 'polypeptide(L)' 'MEIDLSPLQGTMNEMAINLVKVLGIPFIVAMFIGLLLERVKVPKKIVSFICIVILLTGCYQMIIRID' A
#
# COMPACT_ATOMS: atom_id res chain seq x y z
N MET A 1 4.37 39.04 3.38
CA MET A 1 5.37 38.01 3.74
C MET A 1 4.83 36.72 3.17
N GLU A 2 5.23 36.39 1.94
CA GLU A 2 4.89 35.09 1.35
C GLU A 2 5.74 34.06 2.08
N ILE A 3 5.08 33.10 2.73
CA ILE A 3 5.80 32.00 3.38
C ILE A 3 6.37 31.16 2.24
N ASP A 4 7.69 31.20 2.07
CA ASP A 4 8.38 30.36 1.11
C ASP A 4 8.32 28.90 1.59
N LEU A 5 7.42 28.12 0.99
CA LEU A 5 7.20 26.71 1.29
C LEU A 5 8.14 25.78 0.49
N SER A 6 9.07 26.33 -0.29
CA SER A 6 10.05 25.54 -1.05
C SER A 6 10.85 24.55 -0.19
N PRO A 7 11.26 24.86 1.06
CA PRO A 7 11.90 23.88 1.94
C PRO A 7 10.96 22.74 2.37
N LEU A 8 9.65 23.01 2.46
CA LEU A 8 8.64 22.04 2.86
C LEU A 8 8.30 21.07 1.72
N GLN A 9 8.48 21.48 0.46
CA GLN A 9 8.20 20.63 -0.71
C GLN A 9 9.04 19.35 -0.70
N GLY A 10 10.32 19.43 -0.30
CA GLY A 10 11.18 18.24 -0.19
C GLY A 10 10.60 17.21 0.78
N THR A 11 10.28 17.65 1.99
CA THR A 11 9.66 16.82 3.03
C THR A 11 8.30 16.27 2.60
N MET A 12 7.45 17.10 1.97
CA MET A 12 6.14 16.67 1.47
C MET A 12 6.26 15.61 0.38
N ASN A 13 7.24 15.74 -0.52
CA ASN A 13 7.46 14.78 -1.59
C ASN A 13 7.96 13.44 -1.04
N GLU A 14 8.88 13.46 -0.08
CA GLU A 14 9.35 12.25 0.61
C GLU A 14 8.21 11.55 1.35
N MET A 15 7.37 12.30 2.07
CA MET A 15 6.19 11.74 2.73
C MET A 15 5.21 11.13 1.72
N ALA A 16 4.96 11.80 0.59
CA ALA A 16 4.09 11.27 -0.46
C ALA A 16 4.64 9.97 -1.06
N ILE A 17 5.93 9.92 -1.37
CA ILE A 17 6.60 8.72 -1.89
C ILE A 17 6.53 7.59 -0.87
N ASN A 18 6.80 7.87 0.41
CA ASN A 18 6.73 6.86 1.47
C ASN A 18 5.30 6.33 1.67
N LEU A 19 4.29 7.20 1.62
CA LEU A 19 2.88 6.80 1.63
C LEU A 19 2.53 5.88 0.45
N VAL A 20 2.97 6.23 -0.77
CA VAL A 20 2.76 5.41 -1.96
C VAL A 20 3.47 4.06 -1.82
N LYS A 21 4.67 4.01 -1.24
CA LYS A 21 5.36 2.74 -0.97
C LYS A 21 4.61 1.90 0.05
N VAL A 22 4.15 2.49 1.17
CA VAL A 22 3.45 1.77 2.24
C VAL A 22 2.10 1.23 1.78
N LEU A 23 1.33 2.01 1.02
CA LEU A 23 -0.04 1.64 0.66
C LEU A 23 -0.14 1.08 -0.75
N GLY A 24 0.57 1.67 -1.70
CA GLY A 24 0.50 1.31 -3.12
C GLY A 24 1.06 -0.07 -3.41
N ILE A 25 2.22 -0.42 -2.83
CA ILE A 25 2.85 -1.73 -3.08
C ILE A 25 1.97 -2.89 -2.54
N PRO A 26 1.52 -2.88 -1.26
CA PRO A 26 0.64 -3.93 -0.76
C PRO A 26 -0.69 -3.99 -1.48
N PHE A 27 -1.24 -2.85 -1.91
CA PHE A 27 -2.47 -2.79 -2.69
C PHE A 27 -2.32 -3.51 -4.04
N ILE A 28 -1.26 -3.22 -4.80
CA ILE A 28 -1.00 -3.89 -6.08
C ILE A 28 -0.83 -5.40 -5.87
N VAL A 29 -0.06 -5.81 -4.86
CA VAL A 29 0.16 -7.23 -4.54
C VAL A 29 -1.15 -7.94 -4.18
N ALA A 30 -1.96 -7.34 -3.30
CA ALA A 30 -3.26 -7.90 -2.92
C ALA A 30 -4.21 -7.98 -4.12
N MET A 31 -4.19 -7.00 -5.02
CA MET A 31 -4.98 -7.02 -6.26
C MET A 31 -4.57 -8.18 -7.18
N PHE A 32 -3.26 -8.37 -7.41
CA PHE A 32 -2.78 -9.48 -8.23
C PHE A 32 -3.14 -10.85 -7.64
N ILE A 33 -2.98 -11.02 -6.32
CA ILE A 33 -3.34 -12.27 -5.64
C ILE A 33 -4.84 -12.49 -5.67
N GLY A 34 -5.65 -11.44 -5.48
CA GLY A 34 -7.10 -11.51 -5.61
C GLY A 34 -7.53 -11.99 -6.99
N LEU A 35 -6.97 -11.41 -8.05
CA LEU A 35 -7.25 -11.82 -9.44
C LEU A 35 -6.83 -13.27 -9.71
N LEU A 36 -5.68 -13.72 -9.17
CA LEU A 36 -5.26 -15.11 -9.28
C LEU A 36 -6.23 -16.06 -8.57
N LEU A 37 -6.67 -15.72 -7.36
CA LEU A 37 -7.61 -16.53 -6.58
C LEU A 37 -9.01 -16.59 -7.22
N GLU A 38 -9.46 -15.49 -7.83
CA GLU A 38 -10.69 -15.51 -8.63
C GLU A 38 -10.55 -16.41 -9.87
N ARG A 39 -9.38 -16.42 -10.51
CA ARG A 39 -9.09 -17.29 -11.67
C ARG A 39 -9.16 -18.78 -11.32
N VAL A 40 -8.77 -19.17 -10.11
CA VAL A 40 -8.95 -20.55 -9.59
C VAL A 40 -10.32 -20.81 -8.95
N LYS A 41 -11.31 -19.91 -9.17
CA LYS A 41 -12.70 -20.04 -8.70
C LYS A 41 -12.85 -20.17 -7.17
N VAL A 42 -11.94 -19.56 -6.40
CA VAL A 42 -12.08 -19.51 -4.94
C VAL A 42 -13.29 -18.65 -4.57
N PRO A 43 -14.10 -19.04 -3.56
CA PRO A 43 -15.25 -18.27 -3.11
C PRO A 43 -14.87 -16.83 -2.75
N LYS A 44 -15.61 -15.84 -3.25
CA LYS A 44 -15.32 -14.41 -3.06
C LYS A 44 -15.13 -14.00 -1.59
N LYS A 45 -15.83 -14.65 -0.65
CA LYS A 45 -15.67 -14.41 0.79
C LYS A 45 -14.26 -14.76 1.29
N ILE A 46 -13.69 -15.84 0.78
CA ILE A 46 -12.33 -16.30 1.12
C ILE A 46 -11.30 -15.41 0.43
N VAL A 47 -11.52 -15.07 -0.85
CA VAL A 47 -10.64 -14.14 -1.59
C VAL A 47 -10.56 -12.79 -0.88
N SER A 48 -11.69 -12.22 -0.52
CA SER A 48 -11.74 -10.93 0.19
C SER A 48 -11.02 -11.00 1.53
N PHE A 49 -11.22 -12.06 2.31
CA PHE A 49 -10.50 -12.26 3.57
C PHE A 49 -8.98 -12.33 3.36
N ILE A 50 -8.52 -13.13 2.39
CA ILE A 50 -7.09 -13.26 2.07
C ILE A 50 -6.50 -11.94 1.60
N CYS A 51 -7.18 -11.20 0.71
CA CYS A 51 -6.72 -9.90 0.24
C CYS A 51 -6.60 -8.87 1.39
N ILE A 52 -7.55 -8.85 2.32
CA ILE A 52 -7.50 -7.97 3.50
C ILE A 52 -6.30 -8.32 4.38
N VAL A 53 -6.07 -9.62 4.65
CA VAL A 53 -4.94 -10.09 5.44
C VAL A 53 -3.62 -9.70 4.76
N ILE A 54 -3.50 -9.93 3.45
CA ILE A 54 -2.29 -9.58 2.68
C ILE A 54 -2.05 -8.07 2.71
N LEU A 55 -3.09 -7.25 2.55
CA LEU A 55 -2.96 -5.81 2.59
C LEU A 55 -2.50 -5.33 3.97
N LEU A 56 -3.13 -5.81 5.04
CA LEU A 56 -2.75 -5.46 6.42
C LEU A 56 -1.32 -5.89 6.75
N THR A 57 -0.96 -7.14 6.45
CA THR A 57 0.40 -7.65 6.70
C THR A 57 1.43 -6.94 5.82
N GLY A 58 1.10 -6.66 4.56
CA GLY A 58 1.97 -5.93 3.64
C GLY A 58 2.23 -4.51 4.11
N CYS A 59 1.18 -3.77 4.50
CA CYS A 59 1.33 -2.44 5.08
C CYS A 59 2.17 -2.48 6.36
N TYR A 60 1.92 -3.43 7.26
CA TYR A 60 2.68 -3.58 8.50
C TYR A 60 4.16 -3.85 8.24
N GLN A 61 4.49 -4.77 7.33
CA GLN A 61 5.88 -5.05 6.96
C GLN A 61 6.57 -3.84 6.31
N MET A 62 5.86 -3.10 5.46
CA MET A 62 6.40 -1.92 4.81
C MET A 62 6.63 -0.77 5.79
N ILE A 63 5.75 -0.60 6.78
CA ILE A 63 5.93 0.39 7.86
C ILE A 63 7.18 0.05 8.69
N ILE A 64 7.36 -1.21 9.09
CA ILE A 64 8.53 -1.64 9.89
C ILE A 64 9.85 -1.50 9.12
N ARG A 65 9.83 -1.68 7.81
CA ARG A 65 11.02 -1.59 6.95
C ARG A 65 11.33 -0.17 6.45
N ILE A 66 10.52 0.82 6.82
CA ILE A 66 10.70 2.21 6.42
C ILE A 66 11.59 3.00 7.40
N ASP A 67 11.96 2.40 8.53
CA ASP A 67 13.07 2.82 9.41
C ASP A 67 14.41 2.23 8.95
#